data_AF-A0A3D3GTY8-F1
#
_entry.id   AF-A0A3D3GTY8-F1
#
_cell.length_a   1.000
_cell.length_b   1.000
_cell.length_c   1.000
_cell.angle_alpha   90.00
_cell.angle_beta   90.00
_cell.angle_gamma   90.00
#
_symmetry.space_group_name_H-M   'P 1'
#
loop_
_entity.id
_entity.type
_entity.pdbx_description
1 polymer ?
#
loop_
_entity_poly.entity_id
_entity_poly.type
_entity_poly.pdbx_seq_one_letter_code
_entity_poly.pdbx_strand_id
1 'polypeptide(L)'
;MATSTATPFVVTNLGAADSFRVNDETGDGDTSPFIIDNAGLVGIGTTTPGALLDLGTAGSTAGVVRLAGSGSGNVTLQTAVAAGTWSMTLPASGGTNTYALTTNGSGVTNWSQINLTSAVTGTLPIANGGTNATATPTAGALAYGTGTAYAFTAAGSAGQLMQSAGAGIPVWTTATYPATATSTGTILRADGTNWAATTATYPATTTINELLY
;
A
#
# COMPACT_ATOMS: atom_id res chain seq x y z
N MET A 1 50.42 -40.41 7.32
CA MET A 1 49.17 -39.90 6.72
C MET A 1 48.47 -41.09 6.08
N ALA A 2 47.47 -41.68 6.73
CA ALA A 2 46.73 -42.80 6.16
C ALA A 2 45.43 -42.26 5.54
N THR A 3 45.34 -42.28 4.22
CA THR A 3 44.10 -42.00 3.47
C THR A 3 43.30 -43.30 3.38
N SER A 4 42.17 -43.37 4.08
CA SER A 4 41.30 -44.56 4.07
C SER A 4 40.27 -44.47 2.94
N THR A 5 40.12 -45.57 2.18
CA THR A 5 39.05 -45.81 1.20
C THR A 5 37.77 -46.37 1.84
N ALA A 6 37.63 -46.30 3.17
CA ALA A 6 36.47 -46.81 3.88
C ALA A 6 35.20 -46.04 3.51
N THR A 7 34.12 -46.77 3.26
CA THR A 7 32.76 -46.21 3.26
C THR A 7 32.56 -45.44 4.57
N PRO A 8 31.98 -44.22 4.53
CA PRO A 8 31.68 -43.48 5.75
C PRO A 8 30.78 -44.32 6.68
N PHE A 9 30.58 -43.87 7.92
CA PHE A 9 29.53 -44.47 8.75
C PHE A 9 28.18 -44.37 8.02
N VAL A 10 27.66 -45.50 7.55
CA VAL A 10 26.38 -45.62 6.86
C VAL A 10 25.41 -46.35 7.77
N VAL A 11 24.25 -45.73 8.01
CA VAL A 11 23.13 -46.39 8.68
C VAL A 11 22.12 -46.80 7.62
N THR A 12 21.80 -48.10 7.55
CA THR A 12 20.69 -48.62 6.76
C THR A 12 19.62 -49.09 7.71
N ASN A 13 18.56 -48.32 7.82
CA ASN A 13 17.41 -48.67 8.63
C ASN A 13 16.31 -49.24 7.74
N LEU A 14 15.98 -50.51 7.94
CA LEU A 14 14.85 -51.19 7.30
C LEU A 14 13.66 -51.36 8.27
N GLY A 15 13.81 -50.90 9.51
CA GLY A 15 12.80 -50.94 10.56
C GLY A 15 11.98 -49.66 10.63
N ALA A 16 11.05 -49.61 11.57
CA ALA A 16 10.13 -48.48 11.76
C ALA A 16 10.60 -47.42 12.77
N ALA A 17 11.68 -47.68 13.51
CA ALA A 17 12.24 -46.74 14.49
C ALA A 17 13.09 -45.65 13.82
N ASP A 18 13.51 -44.63 14.56
CA ASP A 18 14.43 -43.61 14.05
C ASP A 18 15.73 -44.22 13.55
N SER A 19 16.19 -43.77 12.38
CA SER A 19 17.48 -44.19 11.81
C SER A 19 18.64 -43.61 12.62
N PHE A 20 18.46 -42.41 13.17
CA PHE A 20 19.40 -41.77 14.07
C PHE A 20 18.63 -40.91 15.08
N ARG A 21 19.01 -40.98 16.35
CA ARG A 21 18.38 -40.21 17.42
C ARG A 21 19.42 -39.75 18.43
N VAL A 22 19.39 -38.46 18.74
CA VAL A 22 20.18 -37.82 19.80
C VAL A 22 19.21 -37.19 20.77
N ASN A 23 19.24 -37.66 22.02
CA ASN A 23 18.45 -37.09 23.08
C ASN A 23 19.23 -35.99 23.81
N ASP A 24 18.54 -34.95 24.26
CA ASP A 24 19.11 -33.89 25.11
C ASP A 24 18.63 -33.94 26.57
N GLU A 25 17.76 -34.89 26.94
CA GLU A 25 17.47 -35.22 28.33
C GLU A 25 17.81 -36.67 28.74
N THR A 26 17.72 -36.92 30.05
CA THR A 26 17.88 -38.25 30.64
C THR A 26 16.59 -39.06 30.52
N GLY A 27 16.62 -40.19 29.82
CA GLY A 27 15.45 -41.05 29.57
C GLY A 27 15.12 -41.13 28.09
N ASP A 28 14.26 -42.08 27.69
CA ASP A 28 13.79 -42.26 26.31
C ASP A 28 12.55 -41.41 25.96
N GLY A 29 12.09 -40.57 26.89
CA GLY A 29 10.93 -39.69 26.76
C GLY A 29 11.20 -38.28 26.22
N ASP A 30 12.38 -38.03 25.64
CA ASP A 30 12.74 -36.73 25.06
C ASP A 30 11.75 -36.32 23.96
N THR A 31 11.17 -35.13 24.11
CA THR A 31 10.18 -34.55 23.18
C THR A 31 10.76 -33.49 22.24
N SER A 32 12.01 -33.07 22.47
CA SER A 32 12.77 -32.11 21.68
C SER A 32 14.08 -32.64 21.06
N PRO A 33 14.17 -33.90 20.62
CA PRO A 33 15.44 -34.49 20.18
C PRO A 33 15.91 -33.93 18.83
N PHE A 34 17.13 -34.30 18.45
CA PHE A 34 17.55 -34.33 17.04
C PHE A 34 17.37 -35.74 16.49
N ILE A 35 16.60 -35.90 15.40
CA ILE A 35 16.36 -37.21 14.79
C ILE A 35 16.46 -37.20 13.26
N ILE A 36 16.77 -38.37 12.70
CA ILE A 36 16.45 -38.77 11.34
C ILE A 36 15.54 -40.00 11.46
N ASP A 37 14.28 -39.87 11.04
CA ASP A 37 13.30 -40.95 11.19
C ASP A 37 13.53 -42.11 10.20
N ASN A 38 12.66 -43.12 10.18
CA ASN A 38 12.74 -44.23 9.22
C ASN A 38 12.43 -43.82 7.77
N ALA A 39 11.76 -42.68 7.56
CA ALA A 39 11.44 -42.13 6.24
C ALA A 39 12.53 -41.17 5.72
N GLY A 40 13.53 -40.85 6.55
CA GLY A 40 14.62 -39.93 6.23
C GLY A 40 14.32 -38.46 6.51
N LEU A 41 13.24 -38.17 7.24
CA LEU A 41 12.90 -36.81 7.67
C LEU A 41 13.76 -36.40 8.86
N VAL A 42 14.21 -35.15 8.87
CA VAL A 42 15.03 -34.58 9.95
C VAL A 42 14.14 -33.78 10.89
N GLY A 43 14.09 -34.21 12.15
CA GLY A 43 13.44 -33.46 13.23
C GLY A 43 14.49 -32.77 14.11
N ILE A 44 14.29 -31.50 14.43
CA ILE A 44 15.09 -30.80 15.45
C ILE A 44 14.12 -30.17 16.46
N GLY A 45 14.11 -30.64 17.70
CA GLY A 45 13.11 -30.20 18.67
C GLY A 45 11.74 -30.88 18.49
N THR A 46 11.70 -32.06 17.85
CA THR A 46 10.48 -32.85 17.61
C THR A 46 10.79 -34.32 17.43
N THR A 47 9.87 -35.18 17.88
CA THR A 47 9.93 -36.64 17.71
C THR A 47 9.21 -37.15 16.46
N THR A 48 8.42 -36.29 15.80
CA THR A 48 7.56 -36.69 14.66
C THR A 48 7.60 -35.62 13.57
N PRO A 49 8.72 -35.49 12.83
CA PRO A 49 8.85 -34.52 11.76
C PRO A 49 7.78 -34.74 10.69
N GLY A 50 7.04 -33.67 10.34
CA GLY A 50 6.03 -33.68 9.29
C GLY A 50 6.55 -33.26 7.90
N ALA A 51 7.83 -32.90 7.80
CA ALA A 51 8.50 -32.45 6.59
C ALA A 51 9.96 -32.94 6.56
N LEU A 52 10.63 -32.84 5.40
CA LEU A 52 12.05 -33.25 5.25
C LEU A 52 12.96 -32.63 6.30
N LEU A 53 12.69 -31.38 6.67
CA LEU A 53 13.26 -30.72 7.83
C LEU A 53 12.10 -30.10 8.59
N ASP A 54 11.87 -30.58 9.81
CA ASP A 54 10.87 -30.04 10.72
C ASP A 54 11.55 -29.55 11.99
N LEU A 55 11.15 -28.36 12.43
CA LEU A 55 11.79 -27.64 13.52
C LEU A 55 10.74 -27.34 14.58
N GLY A 56 11.01 -27.76 15.81
CA GLY A 56 10.11 -27.59 16.94
C GLY A 56 8.85 -28.47 16.85
N THR A 57 8.00 -28.34 17.86
CA THR A 57 6.78 -29.11 18.05
C THR A 57 5.61 -28.17 18.28
N ALA A 58 4.58 -28.25 17.44
CA ALA A 58 3.39 -27.39 17.53
C ALA A 58 2.75 -27.44 18.92
N GLY A 59 2.44 -26.27 19.49
CA GLY A 59 1.87 -26.14 20.84
C GLY A 59 2.87 -26.26 22.00
N SER A 60 4.16 -26.52 21.72
CA SER A 60 5.22 -26.60 22.74
C SER A 60 6.43 -25.75 22.37
N THR A 61 7.15 -26.13 21.31
CA THR A 61 8.45 -25.55 20.94
C THR A 61 8.35 -24.94 19.54
N ALA A 62 8.59 -23.63 19.42
CA ALA A 62 8.52 -22.98 18.11
C ALA A 62 9.69 -23.38 17.21
N GLY A 63 9.42 -23.66 15.94
CA GLY A 63 10.44 -23.84 14.91
C GLY A 63 11.12 -22.54 14.54
N VAL A 64 12.46 -22.51 14.57
CA VAL A 64 13.26 -21.32 14.33
C VAL A 64 14.45 -21.63 13.43
N VAL A 65 14.66 -20.81 12.40
CA VAL A 65 15.92 -20.79 11.65
C VAL A 65 16.65 -19.50 11.98
N ARG A 66 17.87 -19.62 12.53
CA ARG A 66 18.73 -18.49 12.89
C ARG A 66 19.97 -18.45 12.00
N LEU A 67 20.19 -17.33 11.33
CA LEU A 67 21.33 -17.08 10.45
C LEU A 67 22.28 -16.07 11.12
N ALA A 68 23.55 -16.43 11.30
CA ALA A 68 24.52 -15.55 11.95
C ALA A 68 25.09 -14.52 10.96
N GLY A 69 25.15 -13.26 11.39
CA GLY A 69 25.91 -12.23 10.67
C GLY A 69 27.41 -12.41 10.91
N SER A 70 28.22 -12.12 9.90
CA SER A 70 29.69 -12.25 10.00
C SER A 70 30.34 -11.21 10.92
N GLY A 71 29.69 -10.05 11.14
CA GLY A 71 30.19 -8.98 12.01
C GLY A 71 29.57 -8.97 13.41
N SER A 72 28.25 -9.19 13.51
CA SER A 72 27.50 -9.29 14.77
C SER A 72 26.06 -9.72 14.51
N GLY A 73 25.38 -10.21 15.54
CA GLY A 73 23.94 -10.44 15.54
C GLY A 73 23.47 -11.64 14.71
N ASN A 74 22.16 -11.84 14.72
CA ASN A 74 21.50 -12.92 13.99
C ASN A 74 20.23 -12.42 13.30
N VAL A 75 19.91 -12.99 12.15
CA VAL A 75 18.62 -12.85 11.48
C VAL A 75 17.81 -14.12 11.71
N THR A 76 16.55 -13.97 12.07
CA THR A 76 15.71 -15.09 12.52
C THR A 76 14.45 -15.17 11.67
N LEU A 77 14.19 -16.36 11.13
CA LEU A 77 12.88 -16.74 10.60
C LEU A 77 12.15 -17.47 11.73
N GLN A 78 11.04 -16.88 12.17
CA GLN A 78 10.32 -17.29 13.39
C GLN A 78 8.83 -17.42 13.09
N THR A 79 8.24 -18.54 13.49
CA THR A 79 6.78 -18.73 13.50
C THR A 79 6.15 -17.93 14.64
N ALA A 80 4.88 -17.52 14.48
CA ALA A 80 4.12 -16.93 15.58
C ALA A 80 3.93 -17.94 16.72
N VAL A 81 3.87 -17.47 17.98
CA VAL A 81 3.69 -18.33 19.17
C VAL A 81 2.44 -19.21 19.05
N ALA A 82 1.34 -18.64 18.56
CA ALA A 82 0.14 -19.37 18.16
C ALA A 82 -0.02 -19.27 16.63
N ALA A 83 0.76 -20.07 15.91
CA ALA A 83 0.63 -20.16 14.45
C ALA A 83 -0.62 -20.96 14.05
N GLY A 84 -1.34 -20.48 13.03
CA GLY A 84 -2.26 -21.33 12.27
C GLY A 84 -1.50 -22.22 11.28
N THR A 85 -2.21 -23.12 10.60
CA THR A 85 -1.64 -23.95 9.54
C THR A 85 -1.71 -23.23 8.20
N TRP A 86 -0.58 -22.73 7.71
CA TRP A 86 -0.42 -22.13 6.38
C TRP A 86 1.04 -22.22 5.96
N SER A 87 1.32 -22.08 4.66
CA SER A 87 2.68 -22.06 4.12
C SER A 87 2.97 -20.76 3.40
N MET A 88 4.20 -20.26 3.51
CA MET A 88 4.69 -19.19 2.63
C MET A 88 5.26 -19.81 1.36
N THR A 89 4.54 -19.71 0.24
CA THR A 89 5.05 -20.14 -1.07
C THR A 89 5.77 -18.97 -1.72
N LEU A 90 7.09 -19.11 -1.94
CA LEU A 90 7.91 -18.09 -2.60
C LEU A 90 7.70 -18.06 -4.12
N PRO A 91 7.94 -16.92 -4.79
CA PRO A 91 7.84 -16.82 -6.24
C PRO A 91 8.92 -17.65 -6.95
N ALA A 92 8.66 -18.07 -8.19
CA ALA A 92 9.59 -18.87 -8.98
C ALA A 92 10.87 -18.12 -9.44
N SER A 93 10.93 -16.80 -9.29
CA SER A 93 12.08 -15.98 -9.69
C SER A 93 12.36 -14.87 -8.67
N GLY A 94 13.52 -14.21 -8.81
CA GLY A 94 13.91 -13.05 -8.00
C GLY A 94 13.11 -11.76 -8.30
N GLY A 95 12.13 -11.82 -9.21
CA GLY A 95 11.26 -10.70 -9.53
C GLY A 95 11.90 -9.65 -10.44
N THR A 96 11.18 -8.53 -10.59
CA THR A 96 11.64 -7.33 -11.31
C THR A 96 12.14 -6.30 -10.29
N ASN A 97 13.21 -5.57 -10.62
CA ASN A 97 13.69 -4.48 -9.78
C ASN A 97 12.54 -3.51 -9.45
N THR A 98 12.50 -3.00 -8.22
CA THR A 98 11.43 -2.13 -7.65
C THR A 98 10.09 -2.79 -7.33
N TYR A 99 9.90 -4.08 -7.60
CA TYR A 99 8.68 -4.79 -7.19
C TYR A 99 8.79 -5.20 -5.72
N ALA A 100 7.65 -5.24 -5.04
CA ALA A 100 7.56 -5.72 -3.67
C ALA A 100 7.05 -7.17 -3.64
N LEU A 101 7.48 -7.93 -2.62
CA LEU A 101 6.88 -9.23 -2.32
C LEU A 101 5.54 -8.99 -1.64
N THR A 102 4.48 -9.48 -2.25
CA THR A 102 3.10 -9.34 -1.75
C THR A 102 2.50 -10.72 -1.53
N THR A 103 1.54 -10.83 -0.61
CA THR A 103 0.80 -12.07 -0.34
C THR A 103 -0.62 -11.98 -0.88
N ASN A 104 -1.16 -13.10 -1.34
CA ASN A 104 -2.58 -13.21 -1.69
C ASN A 104 -3.50 -13.42 -0.46
N GLY A 105 -2.96 -13.34 0.75
CA GLY A 105 -3.69 -13.58 2.01
C GLY A 105 -3.85 -15.05 2.38
N SER A 106 -3.43 -15.98 1.52
CA SER A 106 -3.44 -17.44 1.77
C SER A 106 -2.02 -18.03 1.80
N GLY A 107 -1.00 -17.19 1.92
CA GLY A 107 0.40 -17.61 2.03
C GLY A 107 1.15 -17.76 0.70
N VAL A 108 0.48 -17.63 -0.45
CA VAL A 108 1.19 -17.56 -1.74
C VAL A 108 1.67 -16.15 -1.96
N THR A 109 2.98 -16.00 -2.18
CA THR A 109 3.61 -14.71 -2.41
C THR A 109 3.95 -14.49 -3.88
N ASN A 110 3.95 -13.25 -4.33
CA ASN A 110 4.29 -12.84 -5.69
C ASN A 110 4.98 -11.48 -5.71
N TRP A 111 5.87 -11.27 -6.68
CA TRP A 111 6.45 -9.96 -6.98
C TRP A 111 5.44 -9.10 -7.75
N SER A 112 5.02 -7.98 -7.17
CA SER A 112 4.07 -7.07 -7.80
C SER A 112 4.50 -5.61 -7.62
N GLN A 113 4.09 -4.75 -8.55
CA GLN A 113 4.02 -3.33 -8.28
C GLN A 113 3.02 -3.09 -7.13
N ILE A 114 3.30 -2.06 -6.33
CA ILE A 114 2.38 -1.61 -5.29
C ILE A 114 1.23 -0.85 -5.95
N ASN A 115 0.02 -1.39 -5.83
CA ASN A 115 -1.18 -0.71 -6.29
C ASN A 115 -1.60 0.35 -5.25
N LEU A 116 -1.48 1.62 -5.60
CA LEU A 116 -1.78 2.75 -4.72
C LEU A 116 -3.25 2.82 -4.28
N THR A 117 -4.19 2.21 -5.02
CA THR A 117 -5.61 2.24 -4.65
C THR A 117 -5.96 1.23 -3.55
N SER A 118 -5.18 0.16 -3.40
CA SER A 118 -5.43 -0.90 -2.41
C SER A 118 -4.37 -0.99 -1.32
N ALA A 119 -3.13 -0.59 -1.61
CA ALA A 119 -2.03 -0.68 -0.66
C ALA A 119 -1.92 0.52 0.28
N VAL A 120 -2.48 1.67 -0.09
CA VAL A 120 -2.50 2.85 0.79
C VAL A 120 -3.78 2.81 1.61
N THR A 121 -3.63 2.70 2.93
CA THR A 121 -4.73 2.92 3.86
C THR A 121 -4.74 4.40 4.26
N GLY A 122 -5.89 5.07 4.11
CA GLY A 122 -6.01 6.50 4.41
C GLY A 122 -5.62 7.43 3.25
N THR A 123 -5.06 8.60 3.58
CA THR A 123 -4.74 9.66 2.61
C THR A 123 -3.28 9.60 2.18
N LEU A 124 -3.03 9.69 0.86
CA LEU A 124 -1.67 9.90 0.36
C LEU A 124 -1.22 11.35 0.65
N PRO A 125 -0.07 11.58 1.30
CA PRO A 125 0.44 12.93 1.55
C PRO A 125 0.77 13.70 0.27
N ILE A 126 0.73 15.03 0.35
CA ILE A 126 1.08 15.93 -0.78
C ILE A 126 2.52 15.70 -1.25
N ALA A 127 3.46 15.48 -0.34
CA ALA A 127 4.86 15.20 -0.69
C ALA A 127 5.04 13.97 -1.60
N ASN A 128 4.05 13.07 -1.60
CA ASN A 128 4.03 11.86 -2.41
C ASN A 128 2.99 11.95 -3.54
N GLY A 129 2.57 13.16 -3.93
CA GLY A 129 1.65 13.40 -5.03
C GLY A 129 0.16 13.20 -4.71
N GLY A 130 -0.20 12.97 -3.45
CA GLY A 130 -1.59 12.91 -3.01
C GLY A 130 -2.21 14.27 -2.72
N THR A 131 -3.45 14.27 -2.24
CA THR A 131 -4.17 15.49 -1.83
C THR A 131 -4.03 15.82 -0.35
N ASN A 132 -3.51 14.88 0.46
CA ASN A 132 -3.57 14.92 1.93
C ASN A 132 -5.02 15.10 2.47
N ALA A 133 -6.03 14.63 1.71
CA ALA A 133 -7.45 14.71 2.07
C ALA A 133 -8.22 13.49 1.58
N THR A 134 -9.36 13.19 2.22
CA THR A 134 -10.32 12.14 1.81
C THR A 134 -11.50 12.70 1.00
N ALA A 135 -11.55 14.01 0.79
CA ALA A 135 -12.66 14.66 0.10
C ALA A 135 -12.73 14.23 -1.37
N THR A 136 -13.92 13.82 -1.81
CA THR A 136 -14.18 13.47 -3.21
C THR A 136 -14.65 14.70 -3.99
N PRO A 137 -14.05 15.02 -5.15
CA PRO A 137 -14.53 16.11 -5.99
C PRO A 137 -15.96 15.86 -6.46
N THR A 138 -16.81 16.88 -6.37
CA THR A 138 -18.13 16.90 -7.02
C THR A 138 -17.97 17.42 -8.46
N ALA A 139 -18.75 16.93 -9.42
CA ALA A 139 -18.71 17.44 -10.79
C ALA A 139 -18.98 18.95 -10.81
N GLY A 140 -18.10 19.73 -11.46
CA GLY A 140 -18.17 21.19 -11.49
C GLY A 140 -17.55 21.90 -10.28
N ALA A 141 -17.07 21.18 -9.27
CA ALA A 141 -16.29 21.76 -8.18
C ALA A 141 -14.88 22.19 -8.63
N LEU A 142 -14.34 23.21 -7.98
CA LEU A 142 -12.94 23.63 -8.15
C LEU A 142 -12.10 23.20 -6.96
N ALA A 143 -10.89 22.71 -7.23
CA ALA A 143 -9.89 22.39 -6.22
C ALA A 143 -9.30 23.66 -5.59
N TYR A 144 -9.02 23.64 -4.29
CA TYR A 144 -8.37 24.72 -3.57
C TYR A 144 -7.50 24.20 -2.43
N GLY A 145 -6.57 25.03 -1.95
CA GLY A 145 -5.71 24.70 -0.81
C GLY A 145 -6.34 25.13 0.51
N THR A 146 -6.24 24.27 1.53
CA THR A 146 -6.67 24.57 2.91
C THR A 146 -5.52 25.07 3.80
N GLY A 147 -4.31 25.15 3.25
CA GLY A 147 -3.05 25.40 3.98
C GLY A 147 -2.26 24.13 4.29
N THR A 148 -2.93 22.98 4.43
CA THR A 148 -2.29 21.68 4.73
C THR A 148 -2.73 20.54 3.82
N ALA A 149 -3.80 20.73 3.04
CA ALA A 149 -4.36 19.73 2.13
C ALA A 149 -5.03 20.40 0.91
N TYR A 150 -5.26 19.62 -0.15
CA TYR A 150 -6.19 19.99 -1.22
C TYR A 150 -7.62 19.61 -0.83
N ALA A 151 -8.57 20.50 -1.09
CA ALA A 151 -10.00 20.28 -0.92
C ALA A 151 -10.76 20.76 -2.17
N PHE A 152 -12.07 20.50 -2.22
CA PHE A 152 -12.93 20.89 -3.34
C PHE A 152 -14.08 21.78 -2.85
N THR A 153 -14.38 22.83 -3.61
CA THR A 153 -15.55 23.70 -3.38
C THR A 153 -16.85 22.95 -3.67
N ALA A 154 -18.00 23.50 -3.30
CA ALA A 154 -19.27 23.05 -3.89
C ALA A 154 -19.32 23.45 -5.37
N ALA A 155 -20.11 22.74 -6.19
CA ALA A 155 -20.35 23.15 -7.57
C ALA A 155 -21.17 24.45 -7.61
N GLY A 156 -20.74 25.40 -8.45
CA GLY A 156 -21.49 26.62 -8.72
C GLY A 156 -22.61 26.40 -9.72
N SER A 157 -23.53 27.35 -9.80
CA SER A 157 -24.49 27.42 -10.91
C SER A 157 -23.83 27.96 -12.18
N ALA A 158 -24.36 27.60 -13.35
CA ALA A 158 -23.84 28.08 -14.62
C ALA A 158 -23.81 29.62 -14.67
N GLY A 159 -22.68 30.17 -15.15
CA GLY A 159 -22.46 31.61 -15.24
C GLY A 159 -22.01 32.28 -13.93
N GLN A 160 -21.96 31.58 -12.80
CA GLN A 160 -21.36 32.14 -11.58
C GLN A 160 -19.83 32.19 -11.69
N LEU A 161 -19.23 33.20 -11.08
CA LEU A 161 -17.78 33.37 -10.99
C LEU A 161 -17.29 32.95 -9.60
N MET A 162 -16.11 32.32 -9.52
CA MET A 162 -15.49 31.99 -8.24
C MET A 162 -14.82 33.23 -7.65
N GLN A 163 -15.07 33.51 -6.37
CA GLN A 163 -14.42 34.59 -5.62
C GLN A 163 -13.55 34.03 -4.50
N SER A 164 -12.35 34.61 -4.35
CA SER A 164 -11.48 34.32 -3.21
C SER A 164 -12.12 34.83 -1.92
N ALA A 165 -12.07 34.01 -0.87
CA ALA A 165 -12.44 34.38 0.50
C ALA A 165 -11.21 34.66 1.39
N GLY A 166 -10.06 35.02 0.78
CA GLY A 166 -8.79 35.13 1.49
C GLY A 166 -8.29 33.76 1.95
N ALA A 167 -8.06 33.59 3.25
CA ALA A 167 -7.65 32.31 3.84
C ALA A 167 -8.80 31.28 3.97
N GLY A 168 -10.04 31.69 3.69
CA GLY A 168 -11.22 30.83 3.73
C GLY A 168 -11.48 30.04 2.44
N ILE A 169 -12.59 29.30 2.44
CA ILE A 169 -13.05 28.53 1.27
C ILE A 169 -13.52 29.52 0.18
N PRO A 170 -13.03 29.42 -1.07
CA PRO A 170 -13.56 30.22 -2.18
C PRO A 170 -15.07 30.03 -2.36
N VAL A 171 -15.78 31.12 -2.67
CA VAL A 171 -17.26 31.14 -2.79
C VAL A 171 -17.69 31.62 -4.18
N TRP A 172 -18.76 31.03 -4.71
CA TRP A 172 -19.34 31.49 -5.98
C TRP A 172 -20.08 32.82 -5.79
N THR A 173 -20.00 33.72 -6.78
CA THR A 173 -20.92 34.86 -6.88
C THR A 173 -22.36 34.35 -6.94
N THR A 174 -23.30 35.14 -6.42
CA THR A 174 -24.73 34.89 -6.65
C THR A 174 -25.15 35.35 -8.04
N ALA A 175 -24.68 36.53 -8.45
CA ALA A 175 -24.88 37.07 -9.78
C ALA A 175 -24.17 36.23 -10.84
N THR A 176 -24.82 36.07 -12.00
CA THR A 176 -24.22 35.45 -13.18
C THR A 176 -23.51 36.47 -14.07
N TYR A 177 -22.49 35.99 -14.77
CA TYR A 177 -21.70 36.72 -15.75
C TYR A 177 -21.86 36.06 -17.13
N PRO A 178 -22.09 36.82 -18.21
CA PRO A 178 -22.26 36.26 -19.54
C PRO A 178 -21.01 35.50 -20.04
N ALA A 179 -21.23 34.35 -20.67
CA ALA A 179 -20.15 33.53 -21.22
C ALA A 179 -19.47 34.16 -22.45
N THR A 180 -20.17 35.06 -23.15
CA THR A 180 -19.65 35.82 -24.29
C THR A 180 -19.74 37.30 -24.00
N ALA A 181 -18.79 38.08 -24.57
CA ALA A 181 -18.91 39.53 -24.58
C ALA A 181 -20.24 39.96 -25.23
N THR A 182 -20.71 41.14 -24.86
CA THR A 182 -21.95 41.70 -25.38
C THR A 182 -21.76 42.17 -26.83
N SER A 183 -22.85 42.44 -27.54
CA SER A 183 -22.79 42.96 -28.92
C SER A 183 -22.02 44.28 -29.00
N THR A 184 -21.38 44.56 -30.14
CA THR A 184 -20.64 45.82 -30.36
C THR A 184 -21.47 47.03 -29.96
N GLY A 185 -20.89 47.90 -29.13
CA GLY A 185 -21.53 49.11 -28.62
C GLY A 185 -22.45 48.91 -27.40
N THR A 186 -22.76 47.69 -26.99
CA THR A 186 -23.50 47.47 -25.73
C THR A 186 -22.54 47.36 -24.54
N ILE A 187 -23.02 47.69 -23.34
CA ILE A 187 -22.25 47.60 -22.09
C ILE A 187 -22.90 46.60 -21.12
N LEU A 188 -22.11 45.96 -20.26
CA LEU A 188 -22.63 45.15 -19.16
C LEU A 188 -23.04 46.07 -18.00
N ARG A 189 -24.26 45.90 -17.49
CA ARG A 189 -24.76 46.59 -16.30
C ARG A 189 -25.45 45.61 -15.36
N ALA A 190 -25.44 45.92 -14.07
CA ALA A 190 -26.20 45.18 -13.09
C ALA A 190 -27.71 45.44 -13.29
N ASP A 191 -28.51 44.38 -13.30
CA ASP A 191 -29.98 44.44 -13.39
C ASP A 191 -30.69 44.24 -12.04
N GLY A 192 -29.91 44.17 -10.95
CA GLY A 192 -30.37 43.86 -9.59
C GLY A 192 -30.21 42.39 -9.19
N THR A 193 -30.02 41.48 -10.16
CA THR A 193 -29.75 40.05 -9.92
C THR A 193 -28.46 39.58 -10.61
N ASN A 194 -28.22 39.98 -11.85
CA ASN A 194 -27.14 39.53 -12.72
C ASN A 194 -26.42 40.70 -13.42
N TRP A 195 -25.34 40.37 -14.14
CA TRP A 195 -24.74 41.25 -15.12
C TRP A 195 -25.36 41.00 -16.50
N ALA A 196 -26.11 41.97 -17.01
CA ALA A 196 -26.82 41.89 -18.29
C ALA A 196 -26.34 42.99 -19.26
N ALA A 197 -26.38 42.70 -20.56
CA ALA A 197 -26.09 43.71 -21.58
C ALA A 197 -27.18 44.79 -21.58
N THR A 198 -26.80 46.04 -21.85
CA THR A 198 -27.77 47.08 -22.18
C THR A 198 -28.45 46.80 -23.50
N THR A 199 -29.70 47.25 -23.62
CA THR A 199 -30.39 47.34 -24.91
C THR A 199 -29.93 48.57 -25.72
N ALA A 200 -29.46 49.61 -25.03
CA ALA A 200 -28.85 50.77 -25.67
C ALA A 200 -27.47 50.43 -26.25
N THR A 201 -27.20 50.97 -27.45
CA THR A 201 -25.92 50.85 -28.15
C THR A 201 -25.22 52.21 -28.13
N TYR A 202 -23.99 52.22 -27.63
CA TYR A 202 -23.10 53.37 -27.58
C TYR A 202 -22.29 53.48 -28.88
N PRO A 203 -22.22 54.67 -29.52
CA PRO A 203 -21.42 54.88 -30.71
C PRO A 203 -19.92 54.72 -30.43
N ALA A 204 -19.17 54.20 -31.39
CA ALA A 204 -17.72 54.05 -31.27
C ALA A 204 -16.92 55.35 -31.49
N THR A 205 -17.59 56.49 -31.74
CA THR A 205 -16.97 57.73 -32.22
C THR A 205 -17.45 59.01 -31.50
N THR A 206 -18.01 58.91 -30.28
CA THR A 206 -18.52 60.11 -29.59
C THR A 206 -17.39 61.06 -29.17
N THR A 207 -17.61 62.38 -29.32
CA THR A 207 -16.73 63.43 -28.81
C THR A 207 -17.18 63.91 -27.41
N ILE A 208 -16.32 64.66 -26.70
CA ILE A 208 -16.63 65.17 -25.35
C ILE A 208 -17.92 66.01 -25.36
N ASN A 209 -18.81 65.77 -24.38
CA ASN A 209 -20.05 66.50 -24.08
C ASN A 209 -21.29 66.25 -24.97
N GLU A 210 -21.35 65.17 -25.74
CA GLU A 210 -22.62 64.72 -26.34
C GLU A 210 -23.42 63.84 -25.35
N LEU A 211 -24.64 64.26 -25.03
CA LEU A 211 -25.58 63.46 -24.25
C LEU A 211 -26.24 62.45 -25.18
N LEU A 212 -26.07 61.15 -24.91
CA LEU A 212 -26.72 60.07 -25.65
C LEU A 212 -28.21 60.03 -25.27
N TYR A 213 -29.10 60.32 -26.22
CA TYR A 213 -30.56 60.25 -26.07
C TYR A 213 -31.13 58.95 -26.64
#